data_AF-A0A954TJL5-F1
#
_entry.id   AF-A0A954TJL5-F1
#
_cell.length_a   1.000
_cell.length_b   1.000
_cell.length_c   1.000
_cell.angle_alpha   90.00
_cell.angle_beta   90.00
_cell.angle_gamma   90.00
#
_symmetry.space_group_name_H-M   'P 1'
#
loop_
_entity.id
_entity.type
_entity.pdbx_description
1 polymer ?
#
loop_
_entity_poly.entity_id
_entity_poly.type
_entity_poly.pdbx_seq_one_letter_code
_entity_poly.pdbx_strand_id
1 'polypeptide(L)'
;RALVKRLAHELQTRVEMRQIGVRDEAKLLADYGDCGKPVCCNTHLMKMPPVSMKMAKLQKATLDPNKISGRCGRLKCCLRYEADVYEEHQRSLPRIGVDIVTANGRGRVLGQEVLSRQLVVQMEDNRRVMVHADDVLSVIRRTKQVGGSTPPSEKG
;
A
#
# COMPACT_ATOMS: atom_id res chain seq x y z
N ARG A 1 41.77 -3.44 3.48
CA ARG A 1 42.09 -3.84 4.89
C ARG A 1 43.16 -2.95 5.56
N ALA A 2 43.96 -2.17 4.83
CA ALA A 2 44.95 -1.26 5.43
C ALA A 2 44.34 -0.20 6.38
N LEU A 3 43.17 0.35 6.03
CA LEU A 3 42.46 1.34 6.85
C LEU A 3 42.13 0.83 8.26
N VAL A 4 41.61 -0.39 8.38
CA VAL A 4 41.28 -1.00 9.68
C VAL A 4 42.52 -1.16 10.55
N LYS A 5 43.64 -1.62 9.96
CA LYS A 5 44.91 -1.78 10.70
C LYS A 5 45.45 -0.44 11.21
N ARG A 6 45.39 0.61 10.38
CA ARG A 6 45.80 1.97 10.77
C ARG A 6 44.94 2.50 11.93
N LEU A 7 43.61 2.44 11.79
CA LEU A 7 42.69 2.92 12.83
C LEU A 7 42.83 2.14 14.14
N ALA A 8 43.03 0.82 14.08
CA ALA A 8 43.24 0.01 15.28
C ALA A 8 44.55 0.38 16.01
N HIS A 9 45.61 0.70 15.27
CA HIS A 9 46.87 1.17 15.85
C HIS A 9 46.75 2.58 16.44
N GLU A 10 46.11 3.52 15.75
CA GLU A 10 45.94 4.90 16.25
C GLU A 10 45.01 4.97 17.47
N LEU A 11 43.92 4.20 17.48
CA LEU A 11 42.90 4.24 18.54
C LEU A 11 43.16 3.24 19.68
N GLN A 12 44.21 2.41 19.57
CA GLN A 12 44.56 1.36 20.54
C GLN A 12 43.35 0.49 20.95
N THR A 13 42.43 0.26 20.02
CA THR A 13 41.13 -0.39 20.26
C THR A 13 40.82 -1.35 19.10
N ARG A 14 40.06 -2.41 19.36
CA ARG A 14 39.60 -3.33 18.32
C ARG A 14 38.62 -2.62 17.37
N VAL A 15 39.04 -2.43 16.12
CA VAL A 15 38.20 -1.83 15.06
C VAL A 15 37.64 -2.94 14.15
N GLU A 16 36.32 -2.98 14.01
CA GLU A 16 35.63 -3.86 13.05
C GLU A 16 34.99 -3.03 11.94
N MET A 17 35.24 -3.39 10.69
CA MET A 17 34.57 -2.80 9.53
C MET A 17 33.43 -3.72 9.10
N ARG A 18 32.22 -3.18 9.00
CA ARG A 18 31.04 -3.91 8.54
C ARG A 18 30.45 -3.22 7.32
N GLN A 19 30.12 -4.00 6.30
CA GLN A 19 29.33 -3.51 5.19
C GLN A 19 27.88 -3.38 5.63
N ILE A 20 27.26 -2.26 5.30
CA ILE A 20 25.85 -1.99 5.57
C ILE A 20 25.07 -1.95 4.26
N GLY A 21 23.77 -2.25 4.30
CA GLY A 21 22.93 -2.17 3.11
C GLY A 21 22.57 -0.73 2.77
N VAL A 22 22.16 -0.47 1.52
CA VAL A 22 21.73 0.87 1.05
C VAL A 22 20.61 1.50 1.89
N ARG A 23 19.77 0.69 2.55
CA ARG A 23 18.73 1.20 3.46
C ARG A 23 19.30 1.64 4.79
N ASP A 24 20.29 0.92 5.31
CA ASP A 24 20.96 1.28 6.56
C ASP A 24 21.86 2.50 6.35
N GLU A 25 22.50 2.60 5.19
CA GLU A 25 23.20 3.80 4.76
C GLU A 25 22.24 5.00 4.72
N ALA A 26 21.09 4.87 4.06
CA ALA A 26 20.08 5.93 4.05
C ALA A 26 19.51 6.22 5.45
N LYS A 27 19.44 5.24 6.35
CA LYS A 27 19.02 5.47 7.74
C LYS A 27 20.02 6.36 8.49
N LEU A 28 21.31 6.22 8.20
CA LEU A 28 22.38 7.01 8.81
C LEU A 28 22.55 8.39 8.18
N LEU A 29 22.37 8.49 6.86
CA LEU A 29 22.67 9.71 6.10
C LEU A 29 21.43 10.55 5.73
N ALA A 30 20.26 9.93 5.57
CA ALA A 30 19.07 10.63 5.10
C ALA A 30 18.21 11.09 6.27
N ASP A 31 18.14 12.41 6.45
CA ASP A 31 17.29 13.01 7.47
C ASP A 31 15.81 12.92 7.09
N TYR A 32 15.46 13.27 5.83
CA TYR A 32 14.07 13.41 5.38
C TYR A 32 13.74 12.63 4.09
N GLY A 33 12.52 12.11 4.03
CA GLY A 33 11.92 11.53 2.82
C GLY A 33 11.55 12.59 1.78
N ASP A 34 11.03 12.16 0.64
CA ASP A 34 10.44 13.04 -0.38
C ASP A 34 9.09 13.65 0.08
N CYS A 35 8.46 13.07 1.10
CA CYS A 35 7.29 13.61 1.78
C CYS A 35 7.60 14.74 2.79
N GLY A 36 8.87 15.15 2.94
CA GLY A 36 9.29 16.20 3.87
C GLY A 36 9.31 15.78 5.36
N LYS A 37 9.01 14.52 5.68
CA LYS A 37 9.10 13.95 7.03
C LYS A 37 10.38 13.14 7.23
N PRO A 38 10.85 12.94 8.48
CA PRO A 38 11.97 12.06 8.73
C PRO A 38 11.76 10.66 8.17
N VAL A 39 12.82 10.01 7.67
CA VAL A 39 12.68 8.69 7.03
C VAL A 39 12.12 7.65 8.02
N CYS A 40 11.11 6.88 7.61
CA CYS A 40 10.40 5.97 8.53
C CYS A 40 11.32 4.88 9.09
N CYS A 41 12.31 4.42 8.30
CA CYS A 41 13.30 3.42 8.73
C CYS A 41 14.26 3.92 9.82
N ASN A 42 14.36 5.23 10.02
CA ASN A 42 15.13 5.84 11.11
C ASN A 42 14.29 6.19 12.35
N THR A 43 12.97 6.26 12.20
CA THR A 43 12.08 6.72 13.28
C THR A 43 11.23 5.59 13.85
N HIS A 44 10.07 5.35 13.25
CA HIS A 44 9.02 4.48 13.79
C HIS A 44 9.02 3.06 13.18
N LEU A 45 9.75 2.85 12.08
CA LEU A 45 9.82 1.56 11.38
C LEU A 45 11.26 1.02 11.32
N MET A 46 11.94 0.98 12.47
CA MET A 46 13.33 0.52 12.58
C MET A 46 13.51 -0.97 12.25
N LYS A 47 12.60 -1.82 12.71
CA LYS A 47 12.51 -3.22 12.28
C LYS A 47 11.64 -3.26 11.05
N MET A 48 12.26 -3.55 9.91
CA MET A 48 11.64 -3.41 8.62
C MET A 48 11.21 -4.75 8.04
N PRO A 49 9.92 -5.05 7.94
CA PRO A 49 9.44 -6.18 7.17
C PRO A 49 9.65 -5.92 5.66
N PRO A 50 9.58 -6.97 4.82
CA PRO A 50 9.67 -6.80 3.38
C PRO A 50 8.56 -5.89 2.85
N VAL A 51 8.92 -5.01 1.92
CA VAL A 51 7.99 -4.15 1.19
C VAL A 51 7.73 -4.79 -0.17
N SER A 52 6.47 -4.92 -0.57
CA SER A 52 6.09 -5.58 -1.82
C SER A 52 5.36 -4.65 -2.78
N MET A 53 5.44 -4.94 -4.08
CA MET A 53 4.66 -4.22 -5.10
C MET A 53 3.15 -4.35 -4.92
N LYS A 54 2.68 -5.41 -4.24
CA LYS A 54 1.26 -5.57 -3.89
C LYS A 54 0.76 -4.42 -3.00
N MET A 55 1.60 -3.95 -2.07
CA MET A 55 1.27 -2.82 -1.18
C MET A 55 1.11 -1.53 -1.97
N ALA A 56 2.00 -1.25 -2.94
CA ALA A 56 1.88 -0.08 -3.82
C ALA A 56 0.57 -0.12 -4.63
N LYS A 57 0.21 -1.28 -5.18
CA LYS A 57 -1.04 -1.48 -5.93
C LYS A 57 -2.28 -1.28 -5.05
N LEU A 58 -2.26 -1.82 -3.82
CA LEU A 58 -3.34 -1.67 -2.85
C LEU A 58 -3.63 -0.19 -2.55
N GLN A 59 -2.56 0.60 -2.38
CA GLN A 59 -2.64 2.02 -2.06
C GLN A 59 -2.92 2.91 -3.28
N LYS A 60 -3.17 2.30 -4.46
CA LYS A 60 -3.29 2.98 -5.75
C LYS A 60 -2.13 3.96 -6.02
N ALA A 61 -0.95 3.67 -5.47
CA ALA A 61 0.23 4.48 -5.73
C ALA A 61 0.61 4.35 -7.21
N THR A 62 1.15 5.42 -7.79
CA THR A 62 1.71 5.39 -9.14
C THR A 62 2.76 4.29 -9.22
N LEU A 63 2.73 3.45 -10.25
CA LEU A 63 3.72 2.37 -10.42
C LEU A 63 5.04 2.84 -11.05
N ASP A 64 5.23 4.16 -11.18
CA ASP A 64 6.49 4.78 -11.59
C ASP A 64 7.54 4.53 -10.51
N PRO A 65 8.64 3.82 -10.81
CA PRO A 65 9.71 3.53 -9.86
C PRO A 65 10.22 4.78 -9.14
N ASN A 66 10.29 5.93 -9.81
CA ASN A 66 10.78 7.18 -9.20
C ASN A 66 9.84 7.70 -8.11
N LYS A 67 8.53 7.42 -8.21
CA LYS A 67 7.52 7.87 -7.25
C LYS A 67 7.32 6.90 -6.09
N ILE A 68 7.69 5.63 -6.23
CA ILE A 68 7.54 4.61 -5.17
C ILE A 68 8.85 4.17 -4.53
N SER A 69 9.98 4.64 -5.05
CA SER A 69 11.29 4.42 -4.44
C SER A 69 11.54 5.44 -3.33
N GLY A 70 12.05 4.97 -2.20
CA GLY A 70 12.55 5.82 -1.13
C GLY A 70 13.99 6.27 -1.41
N ARG A 71 14.55 7.09 -0.50
CA ARG A 71 15.92 7.62 -0.60
C ARG A 71 17.00 6.55 -0.75
N CYS A 72 16.75 5.33 -0.27
CA CYS A 72 17.65 4.19 -0.41
C CYS A 72 17.56 3.46 -1.77
N GLY A 73 16.78 3.96 -2.73
CA GLY A 73 16.57 3.33 -4.05
C GLY A 73 15.70 2.07 -4.04
N ARG A 74 15.17 1.66 -2.87
CA ARG A 74 14.20 0.57 -2.71
C ARG A 74 12.80 1.12 -2.48
N LEU A 75 11.77 0.28 -2.59
CA LEU A 75 10.39 0.65 -2.28
C LEU A 75 10.24 1.38 -0.94
N LYS A 76 9.45 2.45 -0.94
CA LYS A 76 9.15 3.30 0.22
C LYS A 76 8.66 2.46 1.40
N CYS A 77 9.23 2.72 2.57
CA CYS A 77 8.84 2.08 3.82
C CYS A 77 7.43 2.45 4.26
N CYS A 78 6.92 3.63 3.88
CA CYS A 78 5.54 4.04 4.13
C CYS A 78 4.52 3.06 3.53
N LEU A 79 4.83 2.46 2.38
CA LEU A 79 3.97 1.44 1.76
C LEU A 79 3.72 0.26 2.70
N ARG A 80 4.73 -0.13 3.49
CA ARG A 80 4.57 -1.19 4.48
C ARG A 80 3.85 -0.73 5.74
N TYR A 81 4.16 0.49 6.19
CA TYR A 81 3.55 1.10 7.37
C TYR A 81 2.03 1.22 7.23
N GLU A 82 1.57 1.68 6.07
CA GLU A 82 0.14 1.94 5.82
C GLU A 82 -0.64 0.69 5.38
N ALA A 83 0.06 -0.37 4.93
CA ALA A 83 -0.57 -1.55 4.31
C ALA A 83 -1.66 -2.18 5.20
N ASP A 84 -1.39 -2.33 6.49
CA ASP A 84 -2.31 -3.04 7.40
C ASP A 84 -3.63 -2.26 7.56
N VAL A 85 -3.55 -0.93 7.67
CA VAL A 85 -4.72 -0.02 7.72
C VAL A 85 -5.51 -0.06 6.41
N TYR A 86 -4.80 -0.02 5.27
CA TYR A 86 -5.45 -0.12 3.96
C TYR A 86 -6.19 -1.45 3.78
N GLU A 87 -5.59 -2.58 4.19
CA GLU A 87 -6.23 -3.89 4.09
C GLU A 87 -7.47 -3.97 4.98
N GLU A 88 -7.39 -3.48 6.21
CA GLU A 88 -8.51 -3.46 7.15
C GLU A 88 -9.68 -2.64 6.59
N HIS A 89 -9.41 -1.39 6.19
CA HIS A 89 -10.44 -0.52 5.65
C HIS A 89 -11.04 -1.07 4.36
N GLN A 90 -10.22 -1.58 3.43
CA GLN A 90 -10.72 -2.17 2.20
C GLN A 90 -11.62 -3.39 2.45
N ARG A 91 -11.32 -4.23 3.45
CA ARG A 91 -12.17 -5.37 3.83
C ARG A 91 -13.53 -4.93 4.38
N SER A 92 -13.57 -3.80 5.08
CA SER A 92 -14.81 -3.23 5.64
C SER A 92 -15.70 -2.57 4.58
N LEU A 93 -15.12 -2.10 3.47
CA LEU A 93 -15.83 -1.34 2.45
C LEU A 93 -16.63 -2.24 1.48
N PRO A 94 -17.84 -1.82 1.05
CA PRO A 94 -18.56 -2.47 -0.04
C PRO A 94 -17.72 -2.53 -1.32
N ARG A 95 -17.62 -3.73 -1.93
CA ARG A 95 -16.80 -3.97 -3.13
C ARG A 95 -17.24 -3.13 -4.33
N ILE A 96 -16.30 -2.74 -5.18
CA ILE A 96 -16.60 -2.09 -6.44
C ILE A 96 -17.51 -2.99 -7.29
N GLY A 97 -18.55 -2.39 -7.87
CA GLY A 97 -19.52 -3.03 -8.75
C GLY A 97 -20.75 -3.59 -8.06
N VAL A 98 -20.81 -3.59 -6.72
CA VAL A 98 -22.00 -4.00 -5.97
C VAL A 98 -23.03 -2.89 -5.87
N ASP A 99 -24.29 -3.27 -5.75
CA ASP A 99 -25.39 -2.34 -5.52
C ASP A 99 -25.58 -2.17 -4.00
N ILE A 100 -25.78 -0.92 -3.57
CA ILE A 100 -25.95 -0.53 -2.18
C ILE A 100 -27.21 0.33 -2.01
N VAL A 101 -27.72 0.38 -0.78
CA VAL A 101 -28.82 1.26 -0.39
C VAL A 101 -28.29 2.32 0.56
N THR A 102 -28.63 3.58 0.28
CA THR A 102 -28.33 4.74 1.12
C THR A 102 -29.65 5.44 1.48
N ALA A 103 -29.62 6.42 2.38
CA ALA A 103 -30.79 7.24 2.69
C ALA A 103 -31.37 7.97 1.46
N ASN A 104 -30.53 8.26 0.46
CA ASN A 104 -30.92 8.95 -0.77
C ASN A 104 -31.35 8.00 -1.90
N GLY A 105 -31.52 6.72 -1.61
CA GLY A 105 -31.91 5.70 -2.57
C GLY A 105 -30.78 4.71 -2.90
N ARG A 106 -31.00 3.95 -3.97
CA ARG A 106 -30.09 2.88 -4.41
C ARG A 106 -29.01 3.42 -5.34
N GLY A 107 -27.86 2.76 -5.32
CA GLY A 107 -26.78 3.09 -6.23
C GLY A 107 -25.74 1.99 -6.35
N ARG A 108 -24.90 2.09 -7.37
CA ARG A 108 -23.83 1.13 -7.66
C ARG A 108 -22.47 1.71 -7.31
N VAL A 109 -21.66 0.96 -6.58
CA VAL A 109 -20.31 1.39 -6.21
C VAL A 109 -19.40 1.37 -7.44
N LEU A 110 -18.89 2.53 -7.84
CA LEU A 110 -17.93 2.69 -8.94
C LEU A 110 -16.48 2.70 -8.46
N GLY A 111 -16.24 3.18 -7.23
CA GLY A 111 -14.90 3.37 -6.69
C GLY A 111 -14.92 3.44 -5.17
N GLN A 112 -13.72 3.32 -4.59
CA GLN A 112 -13.49 3.37 -3.14
C GLN A 112 -12.31 4.30 -2.85
N GLU A 113 -12.49 5.23 -1.94
CA GLU A 113 -11.39 5.95 -1.29
C GLU A 113 -11.16 5.31 0.09
N VAL A 114 -10.13 4.47 0.16
CA VAL A 114 -9.95 3.52 1.27
C VAL A 114 -9.67 4.23 2.59
N LEU A 115 -8.78 5.23 2.59
CA LEU A 115 -8.39 5.94 3.81
C LEU A 115 -9.49 6.84 4.36
N SER A 116 -10.24 7.54 3.49
CA SER A 116 -11.36 8.37 3.92
C SER A 116 -12.65 7.57 4.15
N ARG A 117 -12.62 6.25 3.91
CA ARG A 117 -13.78 5.34 3.98
C ARG A 117 -14.97 5.86 3.16
N GLN A 118 -14.69 6.43 1.98
CA GLN A 118 -15.71 6.95 1.08
C GLN A 118 -15.87 6.07 -0.16
N LEU A 119 -17.07 6.09 -0.73
CA LEU A 119 -17.43 5.35 -1.93
C LEU A 119 -17.86 6.35 -3.01
N VAL A 120 -17.38 6.14 -4.23
CA VAL A 120 -17.94 6.81 -5.41
C VAL A 120 -19.12 5.95 -5.86
N VAL A 121 -20.34 6.48 -5.76
CA VAL A 121 -21.58 5.75 -6.03
C VAL A 121 -22.30 6.41 -7.19
N GLN A 122 -22.75 5.61 -8.15
CA GLN A 122 -23.70 6.05 -9.17
C GLN A 122 -25.12 5.74 -8.71
N MET A 123 -25.89 6.79 -8.46
CA MET A 123 -27.30 6.68 -8.06
C MET A 123 -28.18 6.31 -9.28
N GLU A 124 -29.43 5.91 -9.03
CA GLU A 124 -30.39 5.56 -10.09
C GLU A 124 -30.69 6.71 -11.06
N ASP A 125 -30.55 7.96 -10.62
CA ASP A 125 -30.69 9.17 -11.43
C ASP A 125 -29.41 9.53 -12.24
N ASN A 126 -28.47 8.59 -12.37
CA ASN A 126 -27.17 8.73 -13.01
C ASN A 126 -26.19 9.72 -12.37
N ARG A 127 -26.54 10.38 -11.25
CA ARG A 127 -25.58 11.25 -10.54
C ARG A 127 -24.50 10.41 -9.88
N ARG A 128 -23.27 10.93 -9.90
CA ARG A 128 -22.14 10.38 -9.14
C ARG A 128 -21.97 11.17 -7.87
N VAL A 129 -22.09 10.50 -6.74
CA VAL A 129 -21.99 11.11 -5.42
C VAL A 129 -20.94 10.38 -4.57
N MET A 130 -20.31 11.12 -3.68
CA MET A 130 -19.44 10.57 -2.64
C MET A 130 -20.31 10.23 -1.43
N VAL A 131 -20.24 8.98 -0.98
CA VAL A 131 -21.00 8.48 0.17
C VAL A 131 -20.03 7.92 1.19
N HIS A 132 -20.17 8.26 2.48
CA HIS A 132 -19.36 7.66 3.52
C HIS A 132 -19.80 6.22 3.78
N ALA A 133 -18.87 5.33 4.15
CA ALA A 133 -19.18 3.92 4.37
C ALA A 133 -20.29 3.70 5.41
N ASP A 134 -20.36 4.56 6.43
CA ASP A 134 -21.35 4.49 7.51
C ASP A 134 -22.76 4.90 7.06
N ASP A 135 -22.90 5.60 5.92
CA ASP A 135 -24.20 5.98 5.35
C ASP A 135 -24.83 4.85 4.50
N VAL A 136 -24.11 3.71 4.37
CA VAL A 136 -24.58 2.54 3.63
C VAL A 136 -25.47 1.70 4.54
N LEU A 137 -26.77 1.70 4.23
CA LEU A 137 -27.79 0.98 5.01
C LEU A 137 -27.76 -0.53 4.73
N SER A 138 -27.55 -0.94 3.47
CA SER A 138 -27.43 -2.34 3.11
C SER A 138 -26.69 -2.56 1.79
N VAL A 139 -26.09 -3.75 1.64
CA VAL A 139 -25.43 -4.21 0.41
C VAL A 139 -26.30 -5.26 -0.25
N ILE A 140 -26.74 -5.00 -1.49
CA ILE A 140 -27.56 -5.91 -2.27
C ILE A 140 -26.65 -6.97 -2.90
N ARG A 141 -26.68 -8.20 -2.37
CA ARG A 141 -25.95 -9.32 -2.97
C ARG A 141 -26.69 -9.79 -4.23
N ARG A 142 -26.12 -9.56 -5.42
CA ARG A 142 -26.54 -10.31 -6.62
C ARG A 142 -26.05 -11.75 -6.50
N THR A 143 -26.97 -12.70 -6.36
CA THR A 143 -26.70 -14.12 -6.57
C THR A 143 -26.19 -14.28 -8.01
N LYS A 144 -24.94 -14.71 -8.17
CA LYS A 144 -24.31 -14.94 -9.47
C LYS A 144 -25.02 -16.13 -10.13
N GLN A 145 -25.79 -15.90 -11.20
CA GLN A 145 -26.20 -16.99 -12.08
C GLN A 145 -24.93 -17.62 -12.67
N VAL A 146 -24.75 -18.92 -12.43
CA VAL A 146 -23.66 -19.73 -12.96
C VAL A 146 -23.94 -19.94 -14.46
N GLY A 147 -23.25 -19.17 -15.31
CA GLY A 147 -23.26 -19.37 -16.76
C GLY A 147 -22.47 -20.63 -17.13
N GLY A 148 -23.10 -21.49 -17.93
CA GLY A 148 -22.68 -22.85 -18.24
C GLY A 148 -21.30 -22.99 -18.87
N SER A 149 -20.58 -24.01 -18.43
CA SER A 149 -19.37 -24.51 -19.07
C SER A 149 -19.74 -25.43 -20.24
N THR A 150 -19.43 -25.02 -21.45
CA THR A 150 -19.40 -25.87 -22.65
C THR A 150 -18.36 -26.97 -22.46
N PRO A 151 -18.64 -28.25 -22.80
CA PRO A 151 -17.66 -29.32 -22.68
C PRO A 151 -16.54 -29.19 -23.72
N PRO A 152 -15.30 -29.61 -23.39
CA PRO A 152 -14.18 -29.56 -24.32
C PRO A 152 -14.31 -30.64 -25.40
N SER A 153 -14.06 -30.25 -26.64
CA SER A 153 -13.95 -31.14 -27.79
C SER A 153 -12.70 -32.01 -27.67
N GLU A 154 -12.88 -33.33 -27.72
CA GLU A 154 -11.80 -34.30 -27.89
C GLU A 154 -11.12 -34.12 -29.25
N LYS A 155 -9.80 -33.99 -29.23
CA LYS A 155 -8.91 -34.22 -30.37
C LYS A 155 -7.63 -34.87 -29.85
N GLY A 156 -7.28 -36.02 -30.42
CA GLY A 156 -5.96 -36.65 -30.33
C GLY A 156 -5.99 -38.05 -29.78
#